data_AF-A0A317YM57-F1
#
_entry.id   AF-A0A317YM57-F1
#
_cell.length_a   1.000
_cell.length_b   1.000
_cell.length_c   1.000
_cell.angle_alpha   90.00
_cell.angle_beta   90.00
_cell.angle_gamma   90.00
#
_symmetry.space_group_name_H-M   'P 1'
#
loop_
_entity.id
_entity.type
_entity.pdbx_description
1 polymer ?
#
loop_
_entity_poly.entity_id
_entity_poly.type
_entity_poly.pdbx_seq_one_letter_code
_entity_poly.pdbx_strand_id
1 'polypeptide(L)'
;MPEGEYDLGGQKVTVQSQQARLTNGALACSILKMNHGLRNLISFTGDTLDHLWRVTSLNQAIALGIDDRKGSIKVNKDADLVILDDDMNVKSTIKQGKVHTFS
;
A
#
# COMPACT_ATOMS: atom_id res chain seq x y z
N MET A 1 -8.23 -8.36 3.48
CA MET A 1 -9.24 -9.34 3.03
C MET A 1 -9.24 -10.46 4.05
N PRO A 2 -10.40 -10.86 4.58
CA PRO A 2 -10.50 -12.05 5.42
C PRO A 2 -10.20 -13.32 4.60
N GLU A 3 -9.93 -14.42 5.29
CA GLU A 3 -9.84 -15.72 4.63
C GLU A 3 -11.17 -16.09 3.99
N GLY A 4 -11.12 -16.80 2.85
CA GLY A 4 -12.31 -17.16 2.09
C GLY A 4 -12.05 -17.39 0.61
N GLU A 5 -13.13 -17.64 -0.12
CA GLU A 5 -13.10 -17.85 -1.57
C GLU A 5 -13.54 -16.57 -2.30
N TYR A 6 -12.84 -16.24 -3.37
CA TYR A 6 -13.03 -15.02 -4.16
C TYR A 6 -12.99 -15.35 -5.65
N ASP A 7 -13.64 -14.51 -6.46
CA ASP A 7 -13.47 -14.52 -7.91
C ASP A 7 -12.40 -13.50 -8.32
N LEU A 8 -11.48 -13.92 -9.19
CA LEU A 8 -10.49 -13.04 -9.80
C LEU A 8 -10.49 -13.25 -11.32
N GLY A 9 -11.30 -12.47 -12.02
CA GLY A 9 -11.40 -12.54 -13.48
C GLY A 9 -11.98 -13.87 -13.97
N GLY A 10 -12.99 -14.41 -13.26
CA GLY A 10 -13.61 -15.70 -13.57
C GLY A 10 -12.85 -16.92 -13.03
N GLN A 11 -11.76 -16.70 -12.30
CA GLN A 11 -10.99 -17.77 -11.66
C GLN A 11 -11.24 -17.79 -10.16
N LYS A 12 -11.49 -18.99 -9.62
CA LYS A 12 -11.66 -19.21 -8.18
C LYS A 12 -10.32 -19.08 -7.46
N VAL A 13 -10.25 -18.16 -6.50
CA VAL A 13 -9.11 -17.88 -5.64
C VAL A 13 -9.44 -18.20 -4.20
N THR A 14 -8.59 -18.95 -3.52
CA THR A 14 -8.68 -19.19 -2.07
C THR A 14 -7.67 -18.31 -1.35
N VAL A 15 -8.15 -17.51 -0.39
CA VAL A 15 -7.30 -16.74 0.53
C VAL A 15 -7.21 -17.48 1.85
N GLN A 16 -6.01 -17.89 2.21
CA GLN A 16 -5.72 -18.59 3.47
C GLN A 16 -4.26 -18.33 3.87
N SER A 17 -3.98 -18.22 5.18
CA SER A 17 -2.63 -18.13 5.71
C SER A 17 -1.78 -17.03 5.05
N GLN A 18 -2.40 -15.86 4.86
CA GLN A 18 -1.82 -14.67 4.21
C GLN A 18 -1.45 -14.80 2.73
N GLN A 19 -2.00 -15.79 2.02
CA GLN A 19 -1.74 -16.01 0.60
C GLN A 19 -3.04 -16.16 -0.18
N ALA A 20 -3.03 -15.76 -1.43
CA ALA A 20 -4.11 -15.98 -2.38
C ALA A 20 -3.63 -16.98 -3.44
N ARG A 21 -4.37 -18.07 -3.64
CA ARG A 21 -3.99 -19.13 -4.59
C ARG A 21 -5.16 -19.57 -5.47
N LEU A 22 -4.87 -19.89 -6.72
CA LEU A 22 -5.78 -20.56 -7.64
C LEU A 22 -6.00 -22.01 -7.19
N THR A 23 -7.02 -22.67 -7.75
CA THR A 23 -7.35 -24.09 -7.50
C THR A 23 -6.21 -25.04 -7.86
N ASN A 24 -5.38 -24.69 -8.84
CA ASN A 24 -4.18 -25.44 -9.22
C ASN A 24 -2.97 -25.17 -8.30
N GLY A 25 -3.12 -24.34 -7.26
CA GLY A 25 -2.09 -24.00 -6.29
C GLY A 25 -1.19 -22.81 -6.67
N ALA A 26 -1.28 -22.28 -7.89
CA ALA A 26 -0.51 -21.10 -8.31
C ALA A 26 -0.88 -19.86 -7.49
N LEU A 27 0.08 -18.96 -7.26
CA LEU A 27 -0.18 -17.68 -6.59
C LEU A 27 -1.11 -16.80 -7.44
N ALA A 28 -2.18 -16.30 -6.81
CA ALA A 28 -3.19 -15.45 -7.42
C ALA A 28 -3.11 -14.05 -6.80
N CYS A 29 -2.17 -13.23 -7.29
CA CYS A 29 -1.91 -11.88 -6.77
C CYS A 29 -1.39 -11.90 -5.31
N SER A 30 -1.52 -10.77 -4.62
CA SER A 30 -1.05 -10.55 -3.26
C SER A 30 -2.17 -9.95 -2.40
N ILE A 31 -2.19 -10.32 -1.12
CA ILE A 31 -3.04 -9.69 -0.11
C ILE A 31 -2.25 -8.71 0.78
N LEU A 32 -1.02 -8.38 0.39
CA LEU A 32 -0.11 -7.51 1.12
C LEU A 32 -0.67 -6.09 1.19
N LYS A 33 -0.77 -5.55 2.41
CA LYS A 33 -1.08 -4.14 2.62
C LYS A 33 0.15 -3.28 2.29
N MET A 34 -0.06 -2.10 1.70
CA MET A 34 1.03 -1.22 1.27
C MET A 34 1.99 -0.85 2.42
N ASN A 35 1.46 -0.54 3.61
CA ASN A 35 2.28 -0.20 4.77
C ASN A 35 3.12 -1.39 5.28
N HIS A 36 2.61 -2.62 5.17
CA HIS A 36 3.40 -3.82 5.45
C HIS A 36 4.47 -4.04 4.39
N GLY A 37 4.20 -3.70 3.12
CA GLY A 37 5.22 -3.72 2.06
C GLY A 37 6.37 -2.75 2.37
N LEU A 38 6.06 -1.53 2.83
CA LEU A 38 7.07 -0.57 3.29
C LEU A 38 7.87 -1.11 4.48
N ARG A 39 7.21 -1.67 5.49
CA ARG A 39 7.86 -2.31 6.64
C ARG A 39 8.81 -3.43 6.18
N ASN A 40 8.35 -4.31 5.30
CA ASN A 40 9.17 -5.39 4.76
C ASN A 40 10.38 -4.86 4.00
N LEU A 41 10.23 -3.78 3.23
CA LEU A 41 11.33 -3.17 2.49
C LEU A 41 12.38 -2.59 3.44
N ILE A 42 11.96 -1.82 4.46
CA ILE A 42 12.84 -1.30 5.52
C ILE A 42 13.59 -2.45 6.21
N SER A 43 12.88 -3.49 6.67
CA SER A 43 13.52 -4.63 7.35
C SER A 43 14.49 -5.40 6.46
N PHE A 44 14.21 -5.49 5.16
CA PHE A 44 15.04 -6.25 4.22
C PHE A 44 16.29 -5.48 3.80
N THR A 45 16.18 -4.17 3.56
CA THR A 45 17.29 -3.36 3.05
C THR A 45 18.10 -2.67 4.15
N GLY A 46 17.50 -2.47 5.33
CA GLY A 46 18.07 -1.63 6.39
C GLY A 46 18.03 -0.13 6.09
N ASP A 47 17.31 0.28 5.04
CA ASP A 47 17.19 1.69 4.64
C ASP A 47 16.07 2.40 5.45
N THR A 48 16.07 3.74 5.42
CA THR A 48 15.17 4.54 6.26
C THR A 48 13.89 4.94 5.52
N LEU A 49 12.87 5.34 6.30
CA LEU A 49 11.65 5.91 5.74
C LEU A 49 11.94 7.15 4.87
N ASP A 50 12.91 7.99 5.27
CA ASP A 50 13.30 9.22 4.58
C ASP A 50 13.80 8.97 3.14
N HIS A 51 14.32 7.77 2.87
CA HIS A 51 14.67 7.34 1.53
C HIS A 51 13.53 6.59 0.85
N LEU A 52 12.89 5.66 1.57
CA LEU A 52 11.95 4.70 0.98
C LEU A 52 10.54 5.26 0.72
N TRP A 53 10.15 6.40 1.30
CA TRP A 53 8.82 7.00 1.06
C TRP A 53 8.56 7.26 -0.44
N ARG A 54 9.60 7.53 -1.23
CA ARG A 54 9.50 7.75 -2.67
C ARG A 54 9.08 6.48 -3.40
N VAL A 55 9.53 5.31 -2.94
CA VAL A 55 9.20 3.99 -3.51
C VAL A 55 7.73 3.65 -3.34
N THR A 56 7.06 4.23 -2.36
CA THR A 56 5.63 4.01 -2.10
C THR A 56 4.74 5.19 -2.47
N SER A 57 5.28 6.24 -3.11
CA SER A 57 4.53 7.46 -3.38
C SER A 57 5.04 8.20 -4.62
N LEU A 58 6.15 8.94 -4.52
CA LEU A 58 6.60 9.86 -5.56
C LEU A 58 6.94 9.16 -6.88
N ASN A 59 7.58 7.98 -6.82
CA ASN A 59 8.02 7.29 -8.02
C ASN A 59 6.83 6.86 -8.89
N GLN A 60 5.74 6.39 -8.27
CA GLN A 60 4.50 6.05 -8.96
C GLN A 60 3.81 7.29 -9.53
N ALA A 61 3.79 8.40 -8.79
CA ALA A 61 3.22 9.64 -9.28
C ALA A 61 3.95 10.15 -10.53
N ILE A 62 5.28 10.08 -10.56
CA ILE A 62 6.11 10.42 -11.72
C ILE A 62 5.81 9.46 -12.89
N ALA A 63 5.80 8.15 -12.63
CA ALA A 63 5.56 7.14 -13.67
C ALA A 63 4.18 7.29 -14.32
N LEU A 64 3.20 7.81 -13.60
CA LEU A 64 1.84 8.08 -14.08
C LEU A 64 1.65 9.51 -14.61
N GLY A 65 2.65 10.39 -14.52
CA GLY A 65 2.55 11.79 -14.93
C GLY A 65 1.59 12.63 -14.10
N ILE A 66 1.45 12.32 -12.80
CA ILE A 66 0.54 13.01 -11.86
C ILE A 66 1.29 13.61 -10.66
N ASP A 67 2.62 13.69 -10.73
CA ASP A 67 3.46 14.26 -9.68
C ASP A 67 3.37 15.78 -9.58
N ASP A 68 2.64 16.45 -10.47
CA ASP A 68 2.20 17.83 -10.29
C ASP A 68 1.21 17.97 -9.12
N ARG A 69 0.37 16.94 -8.89
CA ARG A 69 -0.68 16.95 -7.86
C ARG A 69 -0.52 15.92 -6.73
N LYS A 70 0.21 14.83 -6.96
CA LYS A 70 0.32 13.69 -6.02
C LYS A 70 1.78 13.39 -5.64
N GLY A 71 1.95 12.44 -4.73
CA GLY A 71 3.21 11.75 -4.52
C GLY A 71 4.23 12.45 -3.63
N SER A 72 3.97 13.67 -3.15
CA SER A 72 4.86 14.36 -2.19
C SER A 72 4.11 15.42 -1.41
N ILE A 73 4.60 15.77 -0.22
CA ILE A 73 4.07 16.88 0.57
C ILE A 73 4.66 18.19 0.06
N LYS A 74 3.89 18.94 -0.74
CA LYS A 74 4.26 20.28 -1.23
C LYS A 74 3.01 21.17 -1.33
N VAL A 75 3.21 22.48 -1.24
CA VAL A 75 2.15 23.48 -1.47
C VAL A 75 1.53 23.26 -2.86
N ASN A 76 0.22 23.46 -2.97
CA ASN A 76 -0.61 23.27 -4.17
C ASN A 76 -0.83 21.82 -4.63
N LYS A 77 -0.34 20.82 -3.90
CA LYS A 77 -0.69 19.41 -4.15
C LYS A 77 -1.92 18.98 -3.36
N ASP A 78 -2.55 17.90 -3.81
CA ASP A 78 -3.66 17.29 -3.08
C ASP A 78 -3.16 16.83 -1.70
N ALA A 79 -3.94 17.13 -0.65
CA ALA A 79 -3.66 16.67 0.70
C ALA A 79 -4.02 15.18 0.86
N ASP A 80 -3.27 14.33 0.15
CA ASP A 80 -3.27 12.88 0.27
C ASP A 80 -2.08 12.44 1.14
N LEU A 81 -2.36 12.17 2.41
CA LEU A 81 -1.35 11.91 3.44
C LEU A 81 -1.69 10.63 4.21
N VAL A 82 -0.67 9.99 4.75
CA VAL A 82 -0.81 8.85 5.67
C VAL A 82 0.00 9.16 6.92
N ILE A 83 -0.63 9.01 8.09
CA ILE A 83 0.04 9.13 9.37
C ILE A 83 0.38 7.73 9.85
N LEU A 84 1.68 7.50 10.07
CA LEU A 84 2.25 6.22 10.50
C LEU A 84 2.85 6.37 11.91
N ASP A 85 2.88 5.29 12.69
CA ASP A 85 3.81 5.18 13.82
C ASP A 85 5.17 4.62 13.38
N ASP A 86 6.12 4.49 14.32
CA ASP A 86 7.48 4.02 14.07
C ASP A 86 7.53 2.59 13.51
N ASP A 87 6.51 1.79 13.80
CA ASP A 87 6.37 0.45 13.24
C ASP A 87 5.74 0.48 11.83
N MET A 88 5.42 1.63 11.24
CA MET A 88 4.67 1.75 9.98
C MET A 88 3.22 1.23 10.07
N ASN A 89 2.60 1.19 11.26
CA ASN A 89 1.16 1.00 11.35
C ASN A 89 0.44 2.31 10.99
N VAL A 90 -0.65 2.21 10.25
CA VAL A 90 -1.45 3.37 9.85
C VAL A 90 -2.31 3.83 11.03
N LYS A 91 -2.10 5.07 11.49
CA LYS A 91 -2.95 5.73 12.50
C LYS A 91 -4.16 6.41 11.87
N SER A 92 -3.93 7.10 10.76
CA SER A 92 -4.98 7.78 10.01
C SER A 92 -4.52 8.03 8.57
N THR A 93 -5.49 8.32 7.70
CA THR A 93 -5.21 8.84 6.36
C THR A 93 -5.94 10.15 6.15
N ILE A 94 -5.41 10.95 5.25
CA ILE A 94 -6.05 12.17 4.77
C ILE A 94 -6.17 11.99 3.27
N LYS A 95 -7.38 12.14 2.73
CA LYS A 95 -7.64 12.06 1.28
C LYS A 95 -8.25 13.38 0.84
N GLN A 96 -7.53 14.11 -0.01
CA GLN A 96 -7.93 15.43 -0.50
C GLN A 96 -8.39 16.36 0.65
N GLY A 97 -7.66 16.33 1.77
CA GLY A 97 -7.94 17.15 2.95
C GLY A 97 -8.97 16.58 3.93
N LYS A 98 -9.66 15.48 3.60
CA LYS A 98 -10.59 14.81 4.51
C LYS A 98 -9.88 13.77 5.36
N VAL A 99 -9.99 13.89 6.68
CA VAL A 99 -9.40 12.93 7.63
C VAL A 99 -10.25 11.67 7.71
N HIS A 100 -9.58 10.52 7.71
CA HIS A 100 -10.14 9.19 7.88
C HIS A 100 -9.39 8.46 9.00
N THR A 101 -10.15 7.98 9.99
CA THR A 101 -9.66 7.18 11.11
C THR A 101 -10.14 5.75 10.97
N PHE A 102 -9.34 4.80 11.44
CA PHE A 102 -9.69 3.38 11.42
C PHE A 102 -10.00 2.93 12.84
N SER A 103 -11.07 2.13 13.00
CA SER A 103 -11.45 1.47 14.24
C SER A 103 -10.79 0.10 14.35
#